data_AF-V9LHW6-F1
#
_entry.id   AF-V9LHW6-F1
#
_cell.length_a   1.000
_cell.length_b   1.000
_cell.length_c   1.000
_cell.angle_alpha   90.00
_cell.angle_beta   90.00
_cell.angle_gamma   90.00
#
_symmetry.space_group_name_H-M   'P 1'
#
loop_
_entity.id
_entity.type
_entity.pdbx_description
1 polymer ?
#
loop_
_entity_poly.entity_id
_entity_poly.type
_entity_poly.pdbx_seq_one_letter_code
_entity_poly.pdbx_strand_id
1 'polypeptide(L)'
;MAALSWSQRLRETQRNGFIETGRRKVHYLFPDGKEMAEEYDVTTDQLLVRKWRVRNALGARGQWQLEVGEEVSRPAGGLEQQLIQESSSNPIFMRKDTKSSFQWRIRNLPYPKNVYSVTVEPEHRRCLVKTSNKKYYKSFDIADMDR
;
A
#
# COMPACT_ATOMS: atom_id res chain seq x y z
N MET A 1 9.79 -10.89 -23.94
CA MET A 1 8.91 -9.72 -24.14
C MET A 1 9.21 -8.75 -23.01
N ALA A 2 9.78 -7.57 -23.31
CA ALA A 2 9.99 -6.55 -22.28
C ALA A 2 8.61 -6.11 -21.76
N ALA A 3 8.39 -6.19 -20.45
CA ALA A 3 7.14 -5.75 -19.87
C ALA A 3 6.92 -4.27 -20.21
N LEU A 4 5.71 -3.89 -20.61
CA LEU A 4 5.37 -2.48 -20.86
C LEU A 4 5.75 -1.66 -19.64
N SER A 5 6.36 -0.50 -19.87
CA SER A 5 6.68 0.43 -18.78
C SER A 5 5.39 0.77 -18.02
N TRP A 6 5.50 0.97 -16.71
CA TRP A 6 4.36 1.34 -15.87
C TRP A 6 3.50 2.48 -16.46
N SER A 7 4.15 3.49 -17.03
CA SER A 7 3.48 4.62 -17.69
C SER A 7 2.63 4.22 -18.90
N GLN A 8 3.04 3.21 -19.67
CA GLN A 8 2.29 2.70 -20.81
C GLN A 8 1.06 1.93 -20.33
N ARG A 9 1.21 1.07 -19.31
CA ARG A 9 0.07 0.33 -18.73
C ARG A 9 -1.02 1.28 -18.22
N LEU A 10 -0.63 2.38 -17.57
CA LEU A 10 -1.59 3.39 -17.12
C LEU A 10 -2.31 4.10 -18.27
N ARG A 11 -1.68 4.27 -19.44
CA ARG A 11 -2.34 4.86 -20.61
C ARG A 11 -3.38 3.93 -21.23
N GLU A 12 -3.15 2.62 -21.16
CA GLU A 12 -4.06 1.59 -21.68
C GLU A 12 -5.25 1.33 -20.75
N THR A 13 -5.20 1.83 -19.51
CA THR A 13 -6.32 1.69 -18.56
C THR A 13 -7.47 2.63 -18.88
N GLN A 14 -8.69 2.16 -18.60
CA GLN A 14 -9.82 3.06 -18.44
C GLN A 14 -9.69 3.76 -17.10
N ARG A 15 -9.76 5.09 -17.09
CA ARG A 15 -9.66 5.87 -15.85
C ARG A 15 -10.81 6.85 -15.70
N ASN A 16 -11.31 6.97 -14.48
CA ASN A 16 -12.21 8.04 -14.08
C ASN A 16 -11.60 8.77 -12.88
N GLY A 17 -11.96 10.03 -12.71
CA GLY A 17 -11.47 10.81 -11.59
C GLY A 17 -12.40 11.93 -11.21
N PHE A 18 -12.39 12.27 -9.93
CA PHE A 18 -13.20 13.34 -9.37
C PHE A 18 -12.48 13.94 -8.16
N ILE A 19 -12.92 15.12 -7.74
CA ILE A 19 -12.41 15.79 -6.55
C ILE A 19 -13.51 15.75 -5.49
N GLU A 20 -13.16 15.32 -4.28
CA GLU A 20 -14.06 15.26 -3.14
C GLU A 20 -13.30 15.66 -1.88
N THR A 21 -13.82 16.66 -1.15
CA THR A 21 -13.30 17.10 0.16
C THR A 21 -11.78 17.35 0.15
N GLY A 22 -11.29 18.08 -0.87
CA GLY A 22 -9.87 18.42 -1.01
C GLY A 22 -8.96 17.28 -1.47
N ARG A 23 -9.52 16.13 -1.88
CA ARG A 23 -8.78 14.99 -2.42
C ARG A 23 -9.15 14.73 -3.87
N ARG A 24 -8.16 14.52 -4.74
CA ARG A 24 -8.34 14.03 -6.10
C ARG A 24 -8.32 12.51 -6.07
N LYS A 25 -9.45 11.89 -6.43
CA LYS A 25 -9.60 10.44 -6.50
C LYS A 25 -9.55 10.00 -7.95
N VAL A 26 -8.78 8.95 -8.24
CA VAL A 26 -8.66 8.39 -9.58
C VAL A 26 -8.82 6.88 -9.47
N HIS A 27 -9.76 6.31 -10.24
CA HIS A 27 -9.89 4.86 -10.36
C HIS A 27 -9.46 4.43 -11.76
N TYR A 28 -8.72 3.33 -11.80
CA TYR A 28 -8.20 2.71 -13.01
C TYR A 28 -8.74 1.30 -13.12
N LEU A 29 -9.21 0.93 -14.30
CA LEU A 29 -9.54 -0.43 -14.70
C LEU A 29 -8.56 -0.86 -15.78
N PHE A 30 -7.74 -1.85 -15.43
CA PHE A 30 -6.71 -2.41 -16.30
C PHE A 30 -7.33 -3.43 -17.28
N PRO A 31 -6.70 -3.65 -18.45
CA PRO A 31 -7.16 -4.64 -19.43
C PRO A 31 -7.23 -6.08 -18.89
N ASP A 32 -6.40 -6.42 -17.91
CA ASP A 32 -6.42 -7.71 -17.21
C ASP A 32 -7.53 -7.82 -16.14
N GLY A 33 -8.40 -6.81 -16.03
CA GLY A 33 -9.51 -6.75 -15.10
C GLY A 33 -9.13 -6.35 -13.68
N LYS A 34 -7.85 -6.06 -13.40
CA LYS A 34 -7.44 -5.47 -12.11
C LYS A 34 -7.93 -4.04 -12.00
N GLU A 35 -8.17 -3.61 -10.78
CA GLU A 35 -8.59 -2.25 -10.49
C GLU A 35 -7.66 -1.62 -9.46
N MET A 36 -7.28 -0.36 -9.70
CA MET A 36 -6.48 0.46 -8.79
C MET A 36 -7.28 1.72 -8.45
N ALA A 37 -7.24 2.15 -7.20
CA ALA A 37 -7.78 3.43 -6.78
C ALA A 37 -6.69 4.22 -6.06
N GLU A 38 -6.50 5.47 -6.49
CA GLU A 38 -5.55 6.41 -5.91
C GLU A 38 -6.28 7.63 -5.37
N GLU A 39 -5.84 8.10 -4.21
CA GLU A 39 -6.26 9.39 -3.65
C GLU A 39 -5.04 10.28 -3.49
N TYR A 40 -5.13 11.51 -3.99
CA TYR A 40 -4.11 12.53 -3.89
C TYR A 40 -4.63 13.72 -3.11
N ASP A 41 -3.75 14.35 -2.35
CA ASP A 41 -4.02 15.67 -1.79
C ASP A 41 -4.00 16.71 -2.92
N VAL A 42 -5.06 17.53 -3.06
CA VAL A 42 -5.18 18.50 -4.17
C VAL A 42 -4.18 19.64 -4.06
N THR A 43 -3.74 19.98 -2.85
CA THR A 43 -2.83 21.12 -2.62
C THR A 43 -1.38 20.72 -2.86
N THR A 44 -1.01 19.55 -2.35
CA THR A 44 0.38 19.07 -2.33
C THR A 44 0.68 18.07 -3.43
N ASP A 45 -0.31 17.54 -4.16
CA ASP A 45 -0.18 16.44 -5.13
C ASP A 45 0.46 15.16 -4.55
N GLN A 46 0.50 15.02 -3.22
CA GLN A 46 1.03 13.81 -2.58
C GLN A 46 0.02 12.67 -2.71
N LEU A 47 0.52 11.48 -3.03
CA LEU A 47 -0.27 10.24 -2.99
C LEU A 47 -0.59 9.91 -1.53
N LEU A 48 -1.86 10.01 -1.17
CA LEU A 48 -2.36 9.73 0.17
C LEU A 48 -2.68 8.24 0.33
N VAL A 49 -3.34 7.66 -0.68
CA VAL A 49 -3.80 6.27 -0.66
C VAL A 49 -3.61 5.67 -2.05
N ARG A 50 -3.08 4.45 -2.11
CA ARG A 50 -3.21 3.57 -3.28
C ARG A 50 -3.67 2.21 -2.82
N LYS A 51 -4.70 1.68 -3.47
CA LYS A 51 -5.23 0.35 -3.20
C LYS A 51 -5.60 -0.37 -4.48
N TRP A 52 -5.54 -1.69 -4.40
CA TRP A 52 -5.80 -2.60 -5.50
C TRP A 52 -6.92 -3.55 -5.18
N ARG A 53 -7.68 -3.96 -6.19
CA ARG A 53 -8.55 -5.13 -6.09
C ARG A 53 -8.42 -5.97 -7.35
N VAL A 54 -8.53 -7.27 -7.17
CA VAL A 54 -8.50 -8.25 -8.25
C VAL A 54 -9.83 -9.00 -8.23
N ARG A 55 -10.37 -9.33 -9.40
CA ARG A 55 -11.53 -10.22 -9.47
C ARG A 55 -11.13 -11.63 -9.03
N ASN A 56 -11.99 -12.30 -8.28
CA ASN A 56 -11.76 -13.69 -7.92
C ASN A 56 -12.00 -14.61 -9.14
N ALA A 57 -11.65 -15.89 -9.02
CA ALA A 57 -11.80 -16.88 -10.09
C ALA A 57 -13.25 -17.02 -10.61
N LEU A 58 -14.24 -16.65 -9.80
CA LEU A 58 -15.66 -16.67 -10.13
C LEU A 58 -16.17 -15.32 -10.70
N GLY A 59 -15.27 -14.36 -10.95
CA GLY A 59 -15.59 -13.05 -11.53
C GLY A 59 -16.15 -12.02 -10.53
N ALA A 60 -16.35 -12.37 -9.26
CA ALA A 60 -16.77 -11.43 -8.24
C ALA A 60 -15.63 -10.49 -7.84
N ARG A 61 -15.98 -9.29 -7.37
CA ARG A 61 -15.01 -8.27 -6.95
C ARG A 61 -14.33 -8.71 -5.65
N GLY A 62 -13.00 -8.83 -5.67
CA GLY A 62 -12.21 -9.06 -4.47
C GLY A 62 -12.18 -7.85 -3.53
N GLN A 63 -11.66 -8.07 -2.33
CA GLN A 63 -11.45 -7.00 -1.35
C GLN A 63 -10.35 -6.04 -1.82
N TRP A 64 -10.47 -4.79 -1.41
CA TRP A 64 -9.41 -3.81 -1.62
C TRP A 64 -8.21 -4.13 -0.72
N GLN A 65 -7.02 -4.13 -1.30
CA GLN A 65 -5.75 -4.30 -0.63
C GLN A 65 -4.97 -2.99 -0.70
N LEU A 66 -4.61 -2.45 0.45
CA LEU A 66 -3.88 -1.20 0.55
C LEU A 66 -2.40 -1.41 0.20
N GLU A 67 -1.86 -0.56 -0.66
CA GLU A 67 -0.44 -0.52 -1.02
C GLU A 67 0.26 0.69 -0.40
N VAL A 68 -0.33 1.88 -0.58
CA VAL A 68 0.22 3.15 -0.07
C VAL A 68 -0.82 3.81 0.82
N GLY A 69 -0.33 4.46 1.87
CA GLY A 69 -1.14 5.20 2.82
C GLY A 69 -1.56 4.38 4.02
N GLU A 70 -2.55 4.91 4.71
CA GLU A 70 -3.30 4.22 5.74
C GLU A 70 -4.78 4.35 5.35
N GLU A 71 -5.53 3.27 5.49
CA GLU A 71 -6.97 3.37 5.36
C GLU A 71 -7.45 4.20 6.55
N VAL A 72 -7.93 5.42 6.28
CA VAL A 72 -8.62 6.21 7.31
C VAL A 72 -9.77 5.31 7.76
N SER A 73 -9.73 4.86 9.01
CA SER A 73 -10.76 4.02 9.60
C SER A 73 -12.11 4.69 9.35
N ARG A 74 -12.82 4.23 8.32
CA ARG A 74 -14.20 4.64 8.12
C ARG A 74 -14.98 4.04 9.28
N PRO A 75 -15.84 4.81 9.96
CA PRO A 75 -16.72 4.22 10.95
C PRO A 75 -17.61 3.20 10.23
N ALA A 76 -17.48 1.94 10.66
CA ALA A 76 -18.42 0.82 10.50
C ALA A 76 -19.00 0.56 9.09
N GLY A 77 -18.42 -0.42 8.38
CA GLY A 77 -19.03 -1.04 7.20
C GLY A 77 -19.44 -2.51 7.37
N GLY A 78 -19.27 -3.09 8.56
CA GLY A 78 -19.69 -4.46 8.86
C GLY A 78 -19.50 -4.77 10.33
N LEU A 79 -20.55 -5.28 10.99
CA LEU A 79 -20.54 -5.75 12.38
C LEU A 79 -19.44 -6.79 12.67
N GLU A 80 -18.92 -7.48 11.64
CA GLU A 80 -17.86 -8.48 11.80
C GLU A 80 -16.49 -7.91 12.14
N GLN A 81 -16.14 -6.69 11.70
CA GLN A 81 -14.81 -6.10 11.97
C GLN A 81 -14.62 -5.61 13.41
N GLN A 82 -15.69 -5.61 14.23
CA GLN A 82 -15.66 -5.07 15.59
C GLN A 82 -15.53 -6.13 16.68
N LEU A 83 -15.55 -7.43 16.34
CA LEU A 83 -15.49 -8.50 17.35
C LEU A 83 -14.06 -8.81 17.80
N ILE A 84 -13.09 -8.74 16.89
CA ILE A 84 -11.67 -8.99 17.17
C ILE A 84 -10.84 -7.96 16.40
N GLN A 85 -10.11 -7.12 17.12
CA GLN A 85 -9.20 -6.14 16.55
C GLN A 85 -7.79 -6.36 17.13
N GLU A 86 -6.77 -6.15 16.30
CA GLU A 86 -5.40 -6.10 16.78
C GLU A 86 -5.23 -4.98 17.82
N SER A 87 -4.36 -5.21 18.82
CA SER A 87 -4.03 -4.19 19.81
C SER A 87 -3.51 -2.94 19.11
N SER A 88 -3.98 -1.76 19.52
CA SER A 88 -3.45 -0.48 19.04
C SER A 88 -1.97 -0.28 19.38
N SER A 89 -1.43 -1.06 20.32
CA SER A 89 -0.02 -1.09 20.66
C SER A 89 0.82 -1.98 19.73
N ASN A 90 0.21 -2.76 18.84
CA ASN A 90 0.94 -3.58 17.89
C ASN A 90 1.67 -2.71 16.85
N PRO A 91 2.80 -3.19 16.30
CA PRO A 91 3.56 -2.44 15.31
C PRO A 91 2.77 -2.33 14.00
N ILE A 92 2.59 -1.11 13.49
CA ILE A 92 1.84 -0.86 12.25
C ILE A 92 2.82 -0.47 11.15
N PHE A 93 2.91 -1.30 10.11
CA PHE A 93 3.76 -1.05 8.93
C PHE A 93 2.93 -0.42 7.81
N MET A 94 3.38 0.72 7.30
CA MET A 94 2.71 1.45 6.22
C MET A 94 3.72 2.06 5.24
N ARG A 95 3.34 2.15 3.97
CA ARG A 95 4.10 2.91 2.97
C ARG A 95 3.52 4.32 2.86
N LYS A 96 4.37 5.34 2.92
CA LYS A 96 3.98 6.75 2.84
C LYS A 96 4.99 7.50 1.97
N ASP A 97 4.77 7.46 0.67
CA ASP A 97 5.69 8.06 -0.27
C ASP A 97 5.65 9.58 -0.20
N THR A 98 6.77 10.18 -0.61
CA THR A 98 6.86 11.61 -0.89
C THR A 98 7.07 11.81 -2.38
N LYS A 99 7.10 13.07 -2.83
CA LYS A 99 7.40 13.39 -4.24
C LYS A 99 8.78 12.89 -4.69
N SER A 100 9.74 12.79 -3.77
CA SER A 100 11.15 12.53 -4.08
C SER A 100 11.66 11.18 -3.59
N SER A 101 10.91 10.47 -2.75
CA SER A 101 11.37 9.22 -2.15
C SER A 101 10.22 8.30 -1.78
N PHE A 102 10.42 7.01 -1.98
CA PHE A 102 9.62 5.98 -1.31
C PHE A 102 9.95 5.96 0.18
N GLN A 103 8.94 5.85 1.03
CA GLN A 103 9.15 5.72 2.46
C GLN A 103 8.23 4.68 3.08
N TRP A 104 8.78 3.95 4.05
CA TRP A 104 8.04 3.03 4.89
C TRP A 104 8.15 3.47 6.33
N ARG A 105 7.02 3.49 7.01
CA ARG A 105 6.92 3.88 8.42
C ARG A 105 6.43 2.69 9.21
N ILE A 106 7.10 2.44 10.34
CA ILE A 106 6.64 1.50 11.35
C ILE A 106 6.29 2.30 12.59
N ARG A 107 5.01 2.32 12.95
CA ARG A 107 4.53 2.92 14.21
C ARG A 107 4.53 1.87 15.31
N ASN A 108 4.49 2.34 16.56
CA ASN A 108 4.39 1.49 17.75
C ASN A 108 5.48 0.41 17.80
N LEU A 109 6.73 0.81 17.56
CA LEU A 109 7.85 -0.12 17.67
C LEU A 109 7.95 -0.63 19.13
N PRO A 110 7.88 -1.96 19.35
CA PRO A 110 7.82 -2.53 20.69
C PRO A 110 9.19 -2.56 21.38
N TYR A 111 10.27 -2.31 20.63
CA TYR A 111 11.63 -2.32 21.14
C TYR A 111 12.35 -0.99 20.85
N PRO A 112 13.44 -0.68 21.57
CA PRO A 112 14.27 0.49 21.29
C PRO A 112 14.86 0.49 19.87
N LYS A 113 15.01 1.66 19.24
CA LYS A 113 15.51 1.80 17.86
C LYS A 113 16.87 1.12 17.62
N ASN A 114 17.77 1.16 18.60
CA ASN A 114 19.13 0.63 18.48
C ASN A 114 19.20 -0.90 18.30
N VAL A 115 18.15 -1.65 18.64
CA VAL A 115 18.13 -3.10 18.43
C VAL A 115 17.61 -3.52 17.05
N TYR A 116 17.11 -2.57 16.25
CA TYR A 116 16.64 -2.82 14.89
C TYR A 116 17.79 -2.73 13.89
N SER A 117 17.73 -3.58 12.88
CA SER A 117 18.54 -3.50 11.67
C SER A 117 17.66 -3.54 10.43
N VAL A 118 18.08 -2.82 9.41
CA VAL A 118 17.46 -2.82 8.08
C VAL A 118 18.47 -3.39 7.09
N THR A 119 18.08 -4.42 6.34
CA THR A 119 18.94 -5.06 5.34
C THR A 119 18.19 -5.25 4.03
N VAL A 120 18.90 -5.19 2.92
CA VAL A 120 18.38 -5.57 1.60
C VAL A 120 18.86 -6.99 1.33
N GLU A 121 17.96 -7.88 0.92
CA GLU A 121 18.25 -9.21 0.40
C GLU A 121 18.11 -9.19 -1.12
N PRO A 122 19.22 -9.08 -1.87
CA PRO A 122 19.19 -8.93 -3.33
C PRO A 122 18.60 -10.16 -4.04
N GLU A 123 18.90 -11.37 -3.53
CA GLU A 123 18.45 -12.64 -4.11
C GLU A 123 16.92 -12.73 -4.16
N HIS A 124 16.25 -12.22 -3.12
CA HIS A 124 14.79 -12.21 -3.02
C HIS A 124 14.18 -10.86 -3.39
N ARG A 125 15.00 -9.84 -3.74
CA ARG A 125 14.59 -8.45 -4.02
C ARG A 125 13.71 -7.86 -2.92
N ARG A 126 14.07 -8.10 -1.66
CA ARG A 126 13.28 -7.67 -0.49
C ARG A 126 14.10 -6.84 0.47
N CYS A 127 13.40 -5.97 1.18
CA CYS A 127 13.92 -5.28 2.35
C CYS A 127 13.44 -5.99 3.61
N LEU A 128 14.29 -6.01 4.63
CA LEU A 128 14.03 -6.66 5.90
C LEU A 128 14.30 -5.71 7.04
N VAL A 129 13.38 -5.71 8.00
CA VAL A 129 13.53 -5.03 9.28
C VAL A 129 13.43 -6.09 10.36
N LYS A 130 14.49 -6.24 11.16
CA LYS A 130 14.54 -7.25 12.22
C LYS A 130 15.21 -6.72 13.48
N THR A 131 14.88 -7.32 14.62
CA THR A 131 15.58 -7.04 15.87
C THR A 131 16.66 -8.07 16.17
N SER A 132 17.70 -7.66 16.91
CA SER A 132 18.79 -8.56 17.34
C SER A 132 18.30 -9.73 18.21
N ASN A 133 17.27 -9.51 19.03
CA ASN A 133 16.61 -10.53 19.86
C ASN A 133 15.62 -11.43 19.08
N LYS A 134 15.49 -11.24 17.76
CA LYS A 134 14.59 -12.00 16.86
C LYS A 134 13.10 -11.93 17.22
N LYS A 135 12.68 -10.94 18.01
CA LYS A 135 11.27 -10.77 18.42
C LYS A 135 10.44 -9.97 17.41
N TYR A 136 11.07 -9.21 16.54
CA TYR A 136 10.41 -8.52 15.44
C TYR A 136 11.08 -8.87 14.12
N TYR A 137 10.26 -9.16 13.11
CA TYR A 137 10.69 -9.42 11.74
C TYR A 137 9.61 -8.91 10.79
N LYS A 138 10.02 -8.10 9.82
CA LYS A 138 9.17 -7.62 8.73
C LYS A 138 9.97 -7.67 7.45
N SER A 139 9.45 -8.38 6.45
CA SER A 139 9.94 -8.34 5.09
C SER A 139 8.94 -7.61 4.21
N PHE A 140 9.43 -6.83 3.25
CA PHE A 140 8.61 -6.12 2.27
C PHE A 140 9.35 -5.95 0.96
N ASP A 141 8.58 -5.84 -0.12
CA ASP A 141 9.01 -5.60 -1.49
C ASP A 141 8.90 -4.12 -1.86
N ILE A 142 9.57 -3.73 -2.94
CA ILE A 142 9.44 -2.41 -3.55
C ILE A 142 8.82 -2.60 -4.93
N ALA A 143 7.49 -2.64 -4.97
CA ALA A 143 6.75 -2.93 -6.20
C ALA A 143 7.17 -2.08 -7.40
N ASP A 144 7.58 -0.83 -7.19
CA ASP A 144 8.01 0.10 -8.25
C ASP A 144 9.33 -0.29 -8.89
N MET A 145 10.12 -1.17 -8.27
CA MET A 145 11.32 -1.76 -8.89
C MET A 145 10.98 -2.93 -9.83
N ASP A 146 9.74 -3.43 -9.80
CA ASP A 146 9.27 -4.57 -10.60
C ASP A 146 8.22 -4.18 -11.67
N ARG A 147 7.74 -2.92 -11.67
CA ARG A 147 6.63 -2.45 -12.51
C ARG A 147 7.02 -1.99 -13.90
#